data_AF-A0A2V5TTE2-F1
#
_entry.id   AF-A0A2V5TTE2-F1
#
_cell.length_a   1.000
_cell.length_b   1.000
_cell.length_c   1.000
_cell.angle_alpha   90.00
_cell.angle_beta   90.00
_cell.angle_gamma   90.00
#
_symmetry.space_group_name_H-M   'P 1'
#
loop_
_entity.id
_entity.type
_entity.pdbx_description
1 polymer ?
#
loop_
_entity_poly.entity_id
_entity_poly.type
_entity_poly.pdbx_seq_one_letter_code
_entity_poly.pdbx_strand_id
1 'polypeptide(L)'
;MLPVLLKASASPSEQTETDRERSRLMKEGQSFVYQEGTIDFGAIREAQEGGFDVKVFYVGNMGRVLLRVSDGGPFAALARIHDDYVHGLKHLPEAKKLADDLMLFDNTTHGRGHRLVAHFHAGELMKLARAVPKWAQKVFGKEFEKWLGSRERGSSRAR
;
A
#
# COMPACT_ATOMS: atom_id res chain seq x y z
N MET A 1 13.15 18.20 8.08
CA MET A 1 11.89 18.11 8.86
C MET A 1 11.21 16.81 8.47
N LEU A 2 10.71 16.01 9.42
CA LEU A 2 9.93 14.82 9.09
C LEU A 2 8.54 15.26 8.61
N PRO A 3 7.94 14.59 7.60
CA PRO A 3 6.61 14.93 7.13
C PRO A 3 5.58 14.75 8.24
N VAL A 4 4.54 15.59 8.24
CA VAL A 4 3.41 15.50 9.17
C VAL A 4 2.66 14.18 8.95
N LEU A 5 2.34 13.46 10.02
CA LEU A 5 1.53 12.25 9.94
C LEU A 5 0.07 12.56 10.28
N LEU A 6 -0.80 12.34 9.30
CA LEU A 6 -2.25 12.42 9.41
C LEU A 6 -2.82 11.00 9.46
N LYS A 7 -3.79 10.76 10.34
CA LYS A 7 -4.46 9.46 10.49
C LYS A 7 -5.95 9.64 10.27
N ALA A 8 -6.51 8.88 9.34
CA ALA A 8 -7.96 8.81 9.17
C ALA A 8 -8.63 8.34 10.47
N SER A 9 -9.77 8.93 10.81
CA SER A 9 -10.54 8.58 12.00
C SER A 9 -11.98 8.18 11.65
N ALA A 10 -12.52 7.24 12.40
CA ALA A 10 -13.94 6.91 12.35
C ALA A 10 -14.81 7.96 13.05
N SER A 11 -14.23 8.85 13.85
CA SER A 11 -14.93 9.98 14.49
C SER A 11 -15.09 11.13 13.48
N PRO A 12 -16.32 11.60 13.19
CA PRO A 12 -16.54 12.66 12.20
C PRO A 12 -15.82 13.97 12.53
N SER A 13 -15.72 14.33 13.80
CA SER A 13 -15.03 15.55 14.23
C SER A 13 -13.52 15.45 14.05
N GLU A 14 -12.93 14.30 14.40
CA GLU A 14 -11.50 14.04 14.21
C GLU A 14 -11.13 13.92 12.72
N GLN A 15 -12.01 13.32 11.91
CA GLN A 15 -11.83 13.27 10.47
C GLN A 15 -11.90 14.66 9.85
N THR A 16 -12.86 15.49 10.27
CA THR A 16 -12.97 16.88 9.80
C THR A 16 -11.70 17.67 10.09
N GLU A 17 -11.11 17.50 11.27
CA GLU A 17 -9.85 18.16 11.62
C GLU A 17 -8.67 17.64 10.79
N THR A 18 -8.64 16.33 10.55
CA THR A 18 -7.64 15.70 9.67
C THR A 18 -7.74 16.23 8.24
N ASP A 19 -8.96 16.39 7.71
CA ASP A 19 -9.22 16.90 6.36
C ASP A 19 -8.85 18.39 6.22
N ARG A 20 -9.09 19.19 7.27
CA ARG A 20 -8.67 20.59 7.33
C ARG A 20 -7.15 20.71 7.30
N GLU A 21 -6.47 19.91 8.11
CA GLU A 21 -5.01 19.92 8.16
C GLU A 21 -4.40 19.41 6.85
N ARG A 22 -4.97 18.34 6.26
CA ARG A 22 -4.57 17.85 4.93
C ARG A 22 -4.69 18.95 3.88
N SER A 23 -5.83 19.64 3.86
CA SER A 23 -6.09 20.76 2.95
C SER A 23 -5.13 21.92 3.16
N ARG A 24 -4.77 22.24 4.40
CA ARG A 24 -3.77 23.27 4.72
C ARG A 24 -2.39 22.90 4.18
N LEU A 25 -1.93 21.68 4.45
CA LEU A 25 -0.64 21.17 3.99
C LEU A 25 -0.55 21.10 2.46
N MET A 26 -1.63 20.68 1.79
CA MET A 26 -1.73 20.70 0.33
C MET A 26 -1.59 22.12 -0.23
N LYS A 27 -2.32 23.09 0.32
CA LYS A 27 -2.24 24.50 -0.11
C LYS A 27 -0.86 25.12 0.11
N GLU A 28 -0.15 24.70 1.16
CA GLU A 28 1.19 25.17 1.48
C GLU A 28 2.30 24.42 0.72
N GLY A 29 1.96 23.41 -0.09
CA GLY A 29 2.93 22.58 -0.81
C GLY A 29 3.81 21.72 0.11
N GLN A 30 3.34 21.44 1.34
CA GLN A 30 4.10 20.69 2.35
C GLN A 30 3.84 19.20 2.23
N SER A 31 4.91 18.40 2.18
CA SER A 31 4.79 16.93 2.16
C SER A 31 4.26 16.38 3.49
N PHE A 32 3.37 15.40 3.40
CA PHE A 32 2.75 14.73 4.55
C PHE A 32 2.58 13.23 4.28
N VAL A 33 2.28 12.49 5.35
CA VAL A 33 1.89 11.08 5.30
C VAL A 33 0.44 10.98 5.74
N TYR A 34 -0.39 10.32 4.94
CA TYR A 34 -1.78 10.04 5.27
C TYR A 34 -1.96 8.54 5.49
N GLN A 35 -2.36 8.15 6.69
CA GLN A 35 -2.52 6.76 7.10
C GLN A 35 -4.00 6.41 7.24
N GLU A 36 -4.43 5.40 6.49
CA GLU A 36 -5.79 4.86 6.52
C GLU A 36 -5.76 3.32 6.44
N GLY A 37 -6.85 2.66 6.85
CA GLY A 37 -7.01 1.20 6.72
C GLY A 37 -7.24 0.73 5.28
N THR A 38 -7.70 1.62 4.40
CA THR A 38 -8.00 1.38 2.99
C THR A 38 -7.30 2.40 2.09
N ILE A 39 -7.32 2.15 0.79
CA ILE A 39 -6.80 3.11 -0.20
C ILE A 39 -7.92 4.10 -0.53
N ASP A 40 -7.72 5.37 -0.16
CA ASP A 40 -8.58 6.49 -0.54
C ASP A 40 -8.13 7.07 -1.88
N PHE A 41 -8.86 6.73 -2.94
CA PHE A 41 -8.60 7.24 -4.28
C PHE A 41 -8.95 8.73 -4.43
N GLY A 42 -9.86 9.26 -3.60
CA GLY A 42 -10.17 10.69 -3.57
C GLY A 42 -8.97 11.48 -3.08
N ALA A 43 -8.38 11.08 -1.96
CA ALA A 43 -7.16 11.68 -1.42
C ALA A 43 -5.98 11.64 -2.42
N ILE A 44 -5.81 10.52 -3.13
CA ILE A 44 -4.76 10.38 -4.16
C ILE A 44 -4.98 11.40 -5.28
N ARG A 45 -6.19 11.46 -5.86
CA ARG A 45 -6.48 12.38 -6.97
C ARG A 45 -6.35 13.84 -6.55
N GLU A 46 -6.87 14.20 -5.38
CA GLU A 46 -6.80 15.55 -4.84
C GLU A 46 -5.34 15.99 -4.63
N ALA A 47 -4.48 15.09 -4.16
CA ALA A 47 -3.04 15.35 -4.06
C ALA A 47 -2.37 15.55 -5.43
N GLN A 48 -2.70 14.72 -6.43
CA GLN A 48 -2.17 14.85 -7.79
C GLN A 48 -2.60 16.16 -8.45
N GLU A 49 -3.87 16.54 -8.30
CA GLU A 49 -4.41 17.82 -8.77
C GLU A 49 -3.71 19.01 -8.09
N GLY A 50 -3.27 18.84 -6.84
CA GLY A 50 -2.43 19.78 -6.11
C GLY A 50 -0.96 19.80 -6.53
N GLY A 51 -0.54 18.98 -7.50
CA GLY A 51 0.84 18.91 -7.99
C GLY A 51 1.79 18.08 -7.14
N PHE A 52 1.28 17.20 -6.27
CA PHE A 52 2.10 16.32 -5.45
C PHE A 52 2.45 15.03 -6.19
N ASP A 53 3.69 14.56 -5.99
CA ASP A 53 4.05 13.16 -6.22
C ASP A 53 3.40 12.28 -5.14
N VAL A 54 2.59 11.32 -5.55
CA VAL A 54 1.85 10.43 -4.64
C VAL A 54 2.52 9.07 -4.55
N LYS A 55 2.91 8.68 -3.32
CA LYS A 55 3.50 7.38 -3.02
C LYS A 55 2.58 6.57 -2.11
N VAL A 56 2.07 5.45 -2.61
CA VAL A 56 1.21 4.54 -1.85
C VAL A 56 2.05 3.41 -1.27
N PHE A 57 1.98 3.26 0.05
CA PHE A 57 2.60 2.17 0.79
C PHE A 57 1.52 1.21 1.28
N TYR A 58 1.44 0.01 0.69
CA TYR A 58 0.52 -1.02 1.15
C TYR A 58 1.26 -2.09 1.95
N VAL A 59 0.78 -2.41 3.16
CA VAL A 59 1.40 -3.41 4.03
C VAL A 59 0.47 -4.63 4.19
N GLY A 60 0.80 -5.74 3.53
CA GLY A 60 0.08 -7.01 3.63
C GLY A 60 0.48 -7.82 4.87
N ASN A 61 -0.51 -8.26 5.66
CA ASN A 61 -0.31 -8.55 7.09
C ASN A 61 -1.04 -9.81 7.63
N MET A 62 -1.31 -10.82 6.79
CA MET A 62 -2.10 -12.02 7.15
C MET A 62 -1.64 -12.71 8.46
N GLY A 63 -0.34 -12.77 8.74
CA GLY A 63 0.20 -13.47 9.92
C GLY A 63 -0.14 -12.83 11.27
N ARG A 64 -0.19 -11.49 11.35
CA ARG A 64 -0.47 -10.79 12.61
C ARG A 64 -1.96 -10.75 12.96
N VAL A 65 -2.82 -10.82 11.94
CA VAL A 65 -4.27 -10.98 12.12
C VAL A 65 -4.55 -12.27 12.88
N LEU A 66 -3.96 -13.39 12.44
CA LEU A 66 -4.15 -14.71 13.07
C LEU A 66 -3.58 -14.80 14.49
N LEU A 67 -2.49 -14.07 14.80
CA LEU A 67 -1.91 -14.04 16.13
C LEU A 67 -2.77 -13.26 17.14
N ARG A 68 -3.30 -12.08 16.78
CA ARG A 68 -4.20 -11.29 17.67
C ARG A 68 -5.46 -12.05 18.09
N VAL A 69 -5.86 -13.01 17.27
CA VAL A 69 -7.03 -13.87 17.48
C VAL A 69 -6.73 -14.96 18.50
N SER A 70 -5.50 -15.48 18.46
CA SER A 70 -5.02 -16.48 19.41
C SER A 70 -4.82 -15.86 20.80
N ASP A 71 -4.51 -14.56 20.86
CA ASP A 71 -4.28 -13.81 22.11
C ASP A 71 -5.56 -13.17 22.73
N GLY A 72 -6.77 -13.58 22.30
CA GLY A 72 -8.02 -13.18 22.96
C GLY A 72 -8.64 -11.85 22.50
N GLY A 73 -8.27 -11.33 21.32
CA GLY A 73 -8.94 -10.17 20.73
C GLY A 73 -10.43 -10.39 20.42
N PRO A 74 -11.27 -9.34 20.42
CA PRO A 74 -12.72 -9.47 20.22
C PRO A 74 -13.06 -10.06 18.84
N PHE A 75 -13.87 -11.12 18.85
CA PHE A 75 -14.22 -11.91 17.67
C PHE A 75 -14.96 -11.11 16.57
N ALA A 76 -15.65 -10.02 16.90
CA ALA A 76 -16.32 -9.17 15.91
C ALA A 76 -15.34 -8.45 14.95
N ALA A 77 -14.08 -8.26 15.36
CA ALA A 77 -13.04 -7.69 14.50
C ALA A 77 -12.57 -8.69 13.42
N LEU A 78 -12.67 -10.00 13.66
CA LEU A 78 -12.13 -11.05 12.78
C LEU A 78 -12.76 -11.08 11.39
N ALA A 79 -14.10 -11.05 11.33
CA ALA A 79 -14.83 -11.11 10.07
C ALA A 79 -14.49 -9.90 9.19
N ARG A 80 -14.45 -8.71 9.81
CA ARG A 80 -14.08 -7.47 9.12
C ARG A 80 -12.63 -7.46 8.67
N ILE A 81 -11.68 -7.97 9.45
CA ILE A 81 -10.27 -7.94 9.04
C ILE A 81 -10.02 -8.74 7.76
N HIS A 82 -10.66 -9.90 7.60
CA HIS A 82 -10.55 -10.65 6.35
C HIS A 82 -11.17 -9.88 5.19
N ASP A 83 -12.36 -9.30 5.39
CA ASP A 83 -13.07 -8.57 4.35
C ASP A 83 -12.35 -7.27 3.96
N ASP A 84 -11.85 -6.51 4.93
CA ASP A 84 -11.02 -5.30 4.76
C ASP A 84 -9.71 -5.64 4.04
N TYR A 85 -9.09 -6.78 4.38
CA TYR A 85 -7.91 -7.27 3.70
C TYR A 85 -8.20 -7.63 2.24
N VAL A 86 -9.25 -8.42 1.99
CA VAL A 86 -9.67 -8.78 0.62
C VAL A 86 -10.08 -7.54 -0.17
N HIS A 87 -10.76 -6.59 0.45
CA HIS A 87 -11.18 -5.33 -0.15
C HIS A 87 -9.98 -4.47 -0.52
N GLY A 88 -9.03 -4.28 0.40
CA GLY A 88 -7.78 -3.55 0.14
C GLY A 88 -6.96 -4.14 -1.01
N LEU A 89 -6.91 -5.48 -1.13
CA LEU A 89 -6.23 -6.14 -2.25
C LEU A 89 -6.86 -5.82 -3.61
N LYS A 90 -8.19 -5.63 -3.68
CA LYS A 90 -8.89 -5.29 -4.93
C LYS A 90 -8.55 -3.88 -5.42
N HIS A 91 -8.11 -2.99 -4.52
CA HIS A 91 -7.81 -1.60 -4.84
C HIS A 91 -6.38 -1.40 -5.37
N LEU A 92 -5.50 -2.37 -5.16
CA LEU A 92 -4.09 -2.28 -5.57
C LEU A 92 -3.89 -2.08 -7.08
N PRO A 93 -4.61 -2.75 -7.99
CA PRO A 93 -4.45 -2.51 -9.42
C PRO A 93 -4.84 -1.08 -9.84
N GLU A 94 -5.80 -0.46 -9.15
CA GLU A 94 -6.19 0.92 -9.43
C GLU A 94 -5.21 1.91 -8.80
N ALA A 95 -4.76 1.65 -7.56
CA ALA A 95 -3.72 2.43 -6.90
C ALA A 95 -2.43 2.47 -7.73
N LYS A 96 -2.08 1.36 -8.38
CA LYS A 96 -0.94 1.26 -9.31
C LYS A 96 -1.06 2.21 -10.51
N LYS A 97 -2.29 2.45 -11.01
CA LYS A 97 -2.52 3.35 -12.15
C LYS A 97 -2.51 4.81 -11.74
N LEU A 98 -3.03 5.10 -10.56
CA LEU A 98 -3.18 6.47 -10.07
C LEU A 98 -1.88 6.99 -9.46
N ALA A 99 -1.24 6.24 -8.57
CA ALA A 99 -0.06 6.72 -7.84
C ALA A 99 1.21 6.69 -8.69
N ASP A 100 2.11 7.65 -8.45
CA ASP A 100 3.45 7.69 -9.06
C ASP A 100 4.29 6.51 -8.59
N ASP A 101 4.17 6.14 -7.32
CA ASP A 101 4.77 4.94 -6.76
C ASP A 101 3.74 4.10 -5.98
N LEU A 102 3.72 2.80 -6.27
CA LEU A 102 3.06 1.80 -5.44
C LEU A 102 4.11 0.84 -4.88
N MET A 103 4.28 0.86 -3.56
CA MET A 103 5.19 -0.05 -2.84
C MET A 103 4.40 -1.03 -1.99
N LEU A 104 4.63 -2.32 -2.26
CA LEU A 104 4.03 -3.42 -1.54
C LEU A 104 5.00 -3.93 -0.49
N PHE A 105 4.61 -3.91 0.77
CA PHE A 105 5.37 -4.47 1.88
C PHE A 105 4.66 -5.69 2.44
N ASP A 106 5.45 -6.67 2.87
CA ASP A 106 4.98 -7.82 3.62
C ASP A 106 5.64 -7.82 5.00
N ASN A 107 4.83 -8.02 6.03
CA ASN A 107 5.28 -8.15 7.42
C ASN A 107 4.71 -9.42 8.08
N THR A 108 4.39 -10.44 7.26
CA THR A 108 3.77 -11.68 7.73
C THR A 108 4.69 -12.52 8.60
N THR A 109 6.01 -12.41 8.42
CA THR A 109 6.98 -13.16 9.24
C THR A 109 7.25 -12.42 10.55
N HIS A 110 6.78 -13.01 11.66
CA HIS A 110 7.00 -12.47 12.99
C HIS A 110 8.51 -12.27 13.28
N GLY A 111 8.88 -11.13 13.85
CA GLY A 111 10.26 -10.82 14.24
C GLY A 111 11.24 -10.46 13.12
N ARG A 112 10.89 -10.59 11.82
CA ARG A 112 11.81 -10.31 10.69
C ARG A 112 11.67 -8.92 10.04
N GLY A 113 10.90 -8.01 10.64
CA GLY A 113 10.65 -6.68 10.09
C GLY A 113 9.73 -6.69 8.86
N HIS A 114 9.55 -5.52 8.26
CA HIS A 114 8.81 -5.36 7.01
C HIS A 114 9.75 -5.59 5.82
N ARG A 115 9.25 -6.21 4.75
CA ARG A 115 10.01 -6.51 3.53
C ARG A 115 9.31 -5.94 2.32
N LEU A 116 10.03 -5.18 1.49
CA LEU A 116 9.54 -4.75 0.18
C LEU A 116 9.35 -5.99 -0.71
N VAL A 117 8.12 -6.19 -1.18
CA VAL A 117 7.70 -7.28 -2.07
C VAL A 117 7.78 -6.84 -3.52
N ALA A 118 7.21 -5.68 -3.83
CA ALA A 118 7.19 -5.13 -5.17
C ALA A 118 7.18 -3.60 -5.11
N HIS A 119 7.76 -2.98 -6.12
CA HIS A 119 7.72 -1.54 -6.31
C HIS A 119 7.33 -1.27 -7.76
N PHE A 120 6.19 -0.61 -7.93
CA PHE A 120 5.76 -0.06 -9.21
C PHE A 120 6.04 1.44 -9.23
N HIS A 121 6.57 1.93 -10.34
CA HIS A 121 6.79 3.34 -10.61
C HIS A 121 6.12 3.68 -11.95
N ALA A 122 5.27 4.70 -11.99
CA ALA A 122 4.48 5.07 -13.17
C ALA A 122 3.77 3.85 -13.81
N GLY A 123 3.25 2.94 -12.98
CA GLY A 123 2.59 1.71 -13.42
C GLY A 123 3.53 0.59 -13.91
N GLU A 124 4.85 0.79 -13.95
CA GLU A 124 5.82 -0.23 -14.36
C GLU A 124 6.48 -0.90 -13.16
N LEU A 125 6.68 -2.22 -13.24
CA LEU A 125 7.34 -2.97 -12.17
C LEU A 125 8.85 -2.74 -12.18
N MET A 126 9.36 -2.10 -11.13
CA MET A 126 10.78 -1.74 -10.99
C MET A 126 11.56 -2.72 -10.12
N LYS A 127 10.94 -3.22 -9.06
CA LYS A 127 11.55 -4.19 -8.13
C LYS A 127 10.57 -5.29 -7.78
N LEU A 128 11.10 -6.50 -7.64
CA LEU A 128 10.35 -7.68 -7.22
C LEU A 128 11.23 -8.50 -6.27
N ALA A 129 10.68 -8.91 -5.13
CA ALA A 129 11.35 -9.79 -4.18
C ALA A 129 11.52 -11.21 -4.76
N ARG A 130 12.61 -11.88 -4.39
CA ARG A 130 12.86 -13.28 -4.80
C ARG A 130 11.74 -14.24 -4.38
N ALA A 131 11.15 -14.02 -3.21
CA ALA A 131 10.06 -14.83 -2.67
C ALA A 131 8.83 -13.94 -2.46
N VAL A 132 7.93 -13.95 -3.43
CA VAL A 132 6.69 -13.15 -3.43
C VAL A 132 5.60 -13.88 -2.63
N PRO A 133 4.94 -13.23 -1.65
CA PRO A 133 3.86 -13.85 -0.89
C PRO A 133 2.62 -14.09 -1.77
N LYS A 134 1.82 -15.12 -1.43
CA LYS A 134 0.65 -15.55 -2.21
C LYS A 134 -0.36 -14.44 -2.47
N TRP A 135 -0.54 -13.52 -1.52
CA TRP A 135 -1.49 -12.42 -1.67
C TRP A 135 -1.07 -11.45 -2.79
N ALA A 136 0.21 -11.14 -2.90
CA ALA A 136 0.71 -10.27 -3.95
C ALA A 136 0.68 -11.00 -5.30
N GLN A 137 0.98 -12.30 -5.33
CA GLN A 137 0.83 -13.14 -6.53
C GLN A 137 -0.63 -13.19 -7.01
N LYS A 138 -1.61 -13.23 -6.10
CA LYS A 138 -3.04 -13.24 -6.45
C LYS A 138 -3.45 -11.96 -7.18
N VAL A 139 -2.83 -10.82 -6.86
CA VAL A 139 -3.17 -9.52 -7.46
C VAL A 139 -2.37 -9.25 -8.73
N PHE A 140 -1.05 -9.49 -8.72
CA PHE A 140 -0.13 -9.06 -9.78
C PHE A 140 0.67 -10.21 -10.43
N GLY A 141 0.29 -11.48 -10.20
CA GLY A 141 1.08 -12.65 -10.62
C GLY A 141 1.48 -12.64 -12.10
N LYS A 142 0.54 -12.33 -12.99
CA LYS A 142 0.82 -12.24 -14.44
C LYS A 142 1.88 -11.19 -14.78
N GLU A 143 1.88 -10.06 -14.08
CA GLU A 143 2.86 -8.99 -14.29
C GLU A 143 4.23 -9.39 -13.75
N PHE A 144 4.27 -10.08 -12.60
CA PHE A 144 5.48 -10.62 -12.01
C PHE A 144 6.15 -11.65 -12.93
N GLU A 145 5.37 -12.58 -13.49
CA GLU A 145 5.84 -13.57 -14.47
C GLU A 145 6.40 -12.90 -15.72
N LYS A 146 5.67 -11.92 -16.29
CA LYS A 146 6.11 -11.17 -17.46
C LYS A 146 7.46 -10.48 -17.22
N TRP A 147 7.62 -9.87 -16.05
CA TRP A 147 8.85 -9.16 -15.68
C TRP A 147 10.03 -10.10 -15.43
N LEU A 148 9.81 -11.25 -14.79
CA LEU A 148 10.86 -12.25 -14.61
C LEU A 148 11.34 -12.77 -15.97
N GLY A 149 10.40 -13.10 -16.88
CA GLY A 149 10.73 -13.56 -18.22
C GLY A 149 11.41 -12.50 -19.10
N SER A 150 11.18 -11.20 -18.90
CA SER A 150 11.89 -10.15 -19.65
C SER A 150 13.33 -9.98 -19.18
N ARG A 151 13.63 -10.15 -17.88
CA ARG A 151 15.00 -10.08 -17.35
C ARG A 151 15.86 -11.26 -17.76
N GLU A 152 15.30 -12.46 -17.81
CA GLU A 152 16.01 -13.66 -18.29
C GLU A 152 16.42 -13.53 -19.76
N ARG A 153 15.53 -13.00 -20.61
CA ARG A 153 15.82 -12.73 -22.03
C ARG A 153 16.86 -11.62 -22.22
N GLY A 154 16.82 -10.58 -21.39
CA GLY A 154 17.82 -9.50 -21.40
C GLY A 154 19.23 -9.99 -21.00
N SER A 155 19.32 -10.93 -20.07
CA SER A 155 20.60 -11.52 -19.64
C SER A 155 21.20 -12.51 -20.64
N SER A 156 20.39 -13.09 -21.53
CA SER A 156 20.83 -14.08 -22.53
C SER A 156 21.43 -13.43 -23.79
N ARG A 157 21.06 -12.18 -24.11
CA ARG A 157 21.60 -11.41 -25.25
C ARG A 157 22.93 -10.70 -25.00
N ALA A 158 23.47 -10.78 -23.78
CA ALA A 158 24.70 -10.10 -23.37
C ALA A 158 25.90 -11.06 -23.23
N ARG A 159 25.87 -12.22 -23.88
CA ARG A 159 26.99 -13.18 -23.93
C ARG A 159 27.41 -13.46 -25.36
#